data_AF-A0A6M8J5F3-F1
#
_entry.id   AF-A0A6M8J5F3-F1
#
_cell.length_a   1.000
_cell.length_b   1.000
_cell.length_c   1.000
_cell.angle_alpha   90.00
_cell.angle_beta   90.00
_cell.angle_gamma   90.00
#
_symmetry.space_group_name_H-M   'P 1'
#
loop_
_entity.id
_entity.type
_entity.pdbx_description
1 polymer ?
#
loop_
_entity_poly.entity_id
_entity_poly.type
_entity_poly.pdbx_seq_one_letter_code
_entity_poly.pdbx_strand_id
1 'polypeptide(L)'
;MPFVNLPVDAPAKLATLVGHRMGQQPTRCLTRDEDVDVRLLAFSCGEGLVDTRCAADTLYLVLEGMAQVTCGNRRVALCAGEVLRVPAKVAHSVTGEGGFKMLQIALGDACEPDGVLDAHGLGVLG
;
A
#
# COMPACT_ATOMS: atom_id res chain seq x y z
N MET A 1 -6.99 -20.02 -5.44
CA MET A 1 -6.24 -18.81 -5.08
C MET A 1 -4.81 -18.83 -5.65
N PRO A 2 -4.60 -18.64 -6.97
CA PRO A 2 -3.25 -18.50 -7.51
C PRO A 2 -2.74 -17.07 -7.29
N PHE A 3 -1.47 -16.94 -6.92
CA PHE A 3 -0.76 -15.68 -7.08
C PHE A 3 -0.66 -15.30 -8.56
N VAL A 4 -0.71 -14.01 -8.85
CA VAL A 4 -0.53 -13.43 -10.18
C VAL A 4 0.56 -12.36 -10.13
N ASN A 5 1.09 -12.00 -11.30
CA ASN A 5 2.04 -10.88 -11.45
C ASN A 5 3.36 -11.01 -10.65
N LEU A 6 3.69 -12.24 -10.21
CA LEU A 6 4.94 -12.62 -9.57
C LEU A 6 5.83 -13.43 -10.53
N PRO A 7 7.17 -13.33 -10.42
CA PRO A 7 8.07 -14.14 -11.23
C PRO A 7 8.02 -15.61 -10.83
N VAL A 8 8.13 -16.51 -11.81
CA VAL A 8 8.13 -17.96 -11.61
C VAL A 8 9.49 -18.62 -11.89
N ASP A 9 10.35 -17.96 -12.67
CA ASP A 9 11.62 -18.54 -13.14
C ASP A 9 12.85 -18.09 -12.35
N ALA A 10 12.81 -16.89 -11.77
CA ALA A 10 13.93 -16.30 -11.03
C ALA A 10 13.43 -15.42 -9.86
N PRO A 11 14.15 -15.38 -8.73
CA PRO A 11 13.76 -14.53 -7.61
C PRO A 11 13.89 -13.05 -7.97
N ALA A 12 12.95 -12.24 -7.46
CA ALA A 12 13.00 -10.78 -7.54
C ALA A 12 12.68 -10.16 -6.19
N LYS A 13 13.19 -8.95 -5.95
CA LYS A 13 12.77 -8.15 -4.78
C LYS A 13 11.39 -7.58 -5.06
N LEU A 14 10.44 -7.67 -4.12
CA LEU A 14 9.10 -7.11 -4.30
C LEU A 14 9.14 -5.60 -4.64
N ALA A 15 10.06 -4.85 -4.03
CA ALA A 15 10.27 -3.42 -4.30
C ALA A 15 10.63 -3.10 -5.77
N THR A 16 11.09 -4.06 -6.57
CA THR A 16 11.41 -3.85 -7.99
C THR A 16 10.24 -4.19 -8.91
N LEU A 17 9.14 -4.77 -8.39
CA LEU A 17 7.97 -5.14 -9.18
C LEU A 17 6.94 -4.00 -9.29
N VAL A 18 7.10 -2.93 -8.52
CA VAL A 18 6.22 -1.76 -8.49
C VAL A 18 7.05 -0.47 -8.51
N GLY A 19 6.50 0.61 -9.09
CA GLY A 19 7.18 1.89 -9.11
C GLY A 19 6.38 2.99 -9.80
N HIS A 20 6.86 4.22 -9.67
CA HIS A 20 6.22 5.46 -10.16
C HIS A 20 6.97 6.09 -11.35
N ARG A 21 7.86 5.33 -12.01
CA ARG A 21 8.57 5.81 -13.22
C ARG A 21 7.62 5.83 -14.43
N MET A 22 7.89 6.68 -15.43
CA MET A 22 7.16 6.63 -16.70
C MET A 22 7.07 5.19 -17.23
N GLY A 23 5.85 4.68 -17.38
CA GLY A 23 5.56 3.32 -17.85
C GLY A 23 5.44 2.24 -16.76
N GLN A 24 5.62 2.58 -15.47
CA GLN A 24 5.37 1.66 -14.35
C GLN A 24 4.06 2.00 -13.65
N GLN A 25 3.31 0.96 -13.26
CA GLN A 25 2.07 1.11 -12.51
C GLN A 25 2.37 1.33 -11.01
N PRO A 26 1.73 2.31 -10.36
CA PRO A 26 1.94 2.59 -8.94
C PRO A 26 1.36 1.50 -8.03
N THR A 27 0.44 0.68 -8.56
CA THR A 27 -0.17 -0.45 -7.86
C THR A 27 0.00 -1.73 -8.69
N ARG A 28 0.32 -2.84 -8.02
CA ARG A 28 0.35 -4.18 -8.63
C ARG A 28 -0.37 -5.18 -7.72
N CYS A 29 -1.54 -5.66 -8.14
CA CYS A 29 -2.25 -6.75 -7.46
C CYS A 29 -1.51 -8.09 -7.67
N LEU A 30 -1.35 -8.84 -6.58
CA LEU A 30 -0.72 -10.17 -6.55
C LEU A 30 -1.74 -11.30 -6.38
N THR A 31 -2.98 -10.98 -6.03
CA THR A 31 -4.12 -11.90 -6.01
C THR A 31 -5.23 -11.40 -6.95
N ARG A 32 -6.22 -12.26 -7.23
CA ARG A 32 -7.42 -11.96 -8.03
C ARG A 32 -8.72 -12.41 -7.34
N ASP A 33 -8.60 -12.78 -6.07
CA ASP A 33 -9.66 -13.42 -5.28
C ASP A 33 -10.15 -12.43 -4.21
N GLU A 34 -11.40 -12.57 -3.79
CA GLU A 34 -12.09 -11.66 -2.87
C GLU A 34 -11.80 -12.00 -1.40
N ASP A 35 -11.23 -13.18 -1.11
CA ASP A 35 -10.93 -13.59 0.26
C ASP A 35 -9.65 -12.95 0.83
N VAL A 36 -8.70 -12.57 -0.04
CA VAL A 36 -7.44 -11.90 0.34
C VAL A 36 -6.95 -11.00 -0.79
N ASP A 37 -6.89 -9.69 -0.54
CA ASP A 37 -6.22 -8.72 -1.41
C ASP A 37 -4.75 -8.55 -0.99
N VAL A 38 -3.84 -9.02 -1.85
CA VAL A 38 -2.41 -8.79 -1.72
C VAL A 38 -1.97 -7.88 -2.84
N ARG A 39 -1.39 -6.72 -2.52
CA ARG A 39 -0.94 -5.76 -3.53
C ARG A 39 0.34 -5.04 -3.12
N LEU A 40 1.12 -4.68 -4.14
CA LEU A 40 2.27 -3.79 -4.01
C LEU A 40 1.86 -2.38 -4.38
N LEU A 41 2.34 -1.42 -3.61
CA LEU A 41 2.06 0.00 -3.78
C LEU A 41 3.38 0.76 -3.82
N ALA A 42 3.50 1.74 -4.72
CA ALA A 42 4.61 2.67 -4.80
C ALA A 42 4.08 4.10 -4.85
N PHE A 43 4.66 4.94 -4.00
CA PHE A 43 4.28 6.33 -3.85
C PHE A 43 5.51 7.21 -4.10
N SER A 44 5.29 8.32 -4.78
CA SER A 44 6.24 9.43 -4.90
C SER A 44 6.17 10.34 -3.68
N CYS A 45 7.07 11.32 -3.59
CA CYS A 45 7.01 12.33 -2.53
C CYS A 45 5.66 13.07 -2.59
N GLY A 46 4.99 13.17 -1.45
CA GLY A 46 3.65 13.79 -1.35
C GLY A 46 2.49 12.87 -1.71
N GLU A 47 2.75 11.67 -2.23
CA GLU A 47 1.71 10.68 -2.53
C GLU A 47 1.41 9.77 -1.34
N GLY A 48 0.21 9.18 -1.33
CA GLY A 48 -0.20 8.27 -0.27
C GLY A 48 -1.66 7.84 -0.33
N LEU A 49 -2.07 7.02 0.63
CA LEU A 49 -3.46 6.65 0.87
C LEU A 49 -4.04 7.55 1.96
N VAL A 50 -5.24 8.08 1.73
CA VAL A 50 -5.97 8.86 2.74
C VAL A 50 -7.35 8.29 2.99
N ASP A 51 -7.86 8.57 4.19
CA ASP A 51 -9.22 8.24 4.64
C ASP A 51 -9.66 6.81 4.32
N THR A 52 -8.73 5.86 4.42
CA THR A 52 -8.96 4.47 4.06
C THR A 52 -9.61 3.70 5.21
N ARG A 53 -10.59 2.86 4.91
CA ARG A 53 -11.27 2.01 5.91
C ARG A 53 -11.53 0.62 5.34
N CYS A 54 -10.79 -0.36 5.83
CA CYS A 54 -10.93 -1.76 5.40
C CYS A 54 -11.99 -2.50 6.23
N ALA A 55 -12.71 -3.42 5.61
CA ALA A 55 -13.72 -4.24 6.30
C ALA A 55 -13.09 -5.25 7.29
N ALA A 56 -11.88 -5.73 7.00
CA ALA A 56 -11.09 -6.61 7.86
C ALA A 56 -9.72 -6.00 8.22
N ASP A 57 -8.91 -6.79 8.94
CA ASP A 57 -7.55 -6.41 9.30
C ASP A 57 -6.66 -6.28 8.05
N THR A 58 -5.85 -5.22 8.05
CA THR A 58 -4.87 -4.94 7.00
C THR A 58 -3.47 -4.91 7.57
N LEU A 59 -2.52 -5.47 6.83
CA LEU A 59 -1.09 -5.44 7.13
C LEU A 59 -0.38 -4.60 6.09
N TYR A 60 0.46 -3.68 6.56
CA TYR A 60 1.40 -2.90 5.75
C TYR A 60 2.83 -3.30 6.11
N LEU A 61 3.62 -3.70 5.11
CA LEU A 61 5.05 -3.95 5.22
C LEU A 61 5.79 -2.97 4.30
N VAL A 62 6.66 -2.13 4.85
CA VAL A 62 7.46 -1.19 4.04
C VAL A 62 8.58 -1.96 3.34
N LEU A 63 8.67 -1.82 2.02
CA LEU A 63 9.65 -2.49 1.18
C LEU A 63 10.85 -1.59 0.85
N GLU A 64 10.62 -0.28 0.76
CA GLU A 64 11.61 0.74 0.42
C GLU A 64 11.15 2.11 0.95
N GLY A 65 12.07 2.95 1.42
CA GLY A 65 11.75 4.26 1.98
C GLY A 65 11.19 4.20 3.41
N MET A 66 10.43 5.23 3.76
CA MET A 66 9.80 5.40 5.07
C MET A 66 8.35 5.84 4.90
N ALA A 67 7.45 5.20 5.64
CA ALA A 67 6.03 5.51 5.63
C ALA A 67 5.57 5.97 7.02
N GLN A 68 4.57 6.84 7.03
CA GLN A 68 3.87 7.31 8.21
C GLN A 68 2.43 6.81 8.14
N VAL A 69 2.06 5.90 9.06
CA VAL A 69 0.69 5.43 9.19
C VAL A 69 0.00 6.23 10.28
N THR A 70 -1.16 6.82 9.97
CA THR A 70 -1.97 7.56 10.92
C THR A 70 -3.29 6.83 11.15
N CYS A 71 -3.59 6.46 12.39
CA CYS A 71 -4.85 5.84 12.80
C CYS A 71 -5.48 6.70 13.91
N GLY A 72 -6.49 7.51 13.56
CA GLY A 72 -7.03 8.52 14.47
C GLY A 72 -5.94 9.48 14.97
N ASN A 73 -5.73 9.53 16.29
CA ASN A 73 -4.72 10.39 16.90
C ASN A 73 -3.32 9.75 16.98
N ARG A 74 -3.18 8.47 16.60
CA ARG A 74 -1.91 7.74 16.65
C ARG A 74 -1.20 7.86 15.32
N ARG A 75 0.07 8.26 15.36
CA ARG A 75 0.99 8.31 14.23
C ARG A 75 2.13 7.32 14.47
N VAL A 76 2.37 6.43 13.51
CA VAL A 76 3.43 5.41 13.58
C VAL A 76 4.30 5.51 12.34
N ALA A 77 5.59 5.78 12.54
CA ALA A 77 6.58 5.71 11.49
C ALA A 77 7.01 4.26 11.25
N LEU A 78 7.21 3.88 10.00
CA LEU A 78 7.68 2.58 9.56
C LEU A 78 8.82 2.77 8.55
N CYS A 79 9.93 2.10 8.81
CA CYS A 79 11.09 1.98 7.92
C CYS A 79 11.02 0.69 7.11
N ALA A 80 11.83 0.60 6.05
CA ALA A 80 11.94 -0.62 5.24
C ALA A 80 12.22 -1.87 6.10
N GLY A 81 11.43 -2.93 5.88
CA GLY A 81 11.44 -4.17 6.65
C GLY A 81 10.48 -4.18 7.84
N GLU A 82 9.91 -3.04 8.23
CA GLU A 82 8.97 -2.95 9.34
C GLU A 82 7.52 -3.13 8.89
N VAL A 83 6.72 -3.67 9.80
CA VAL A 83 5.34 -4.06 9.55
C VAL A 83 4.39 -3.45 10.58
N LEU A 84 3.21 -3.06 10.13
CA LEU A 84 2.13 -2.61 10.99
C LEU A 84 0.81 -3.24 10.57
N ARG A 85 0.08 -3.75 11.55
CA ARG A 85 -1.32 -4.14 11.37
C ARG A 85 -2.24 -2.98 11.72
N VAL A 86 -3.16 -2.66 10.81
CA VAL A 86 -4.32 -1.79 11.06
C VAL A 86 -5.54 -2.68 11.29
N PRO A 87 -6.23 -2.58 12.45
CA PRO A 87 -7.42 -3.37 12.70
C PRO A 87 -8.59 -3.03 11.76
N ALA A 88 -9.47 -4.01 11.56
CA ALA A 88 -10.71 -3.85 10.82
C ALA A 88 -11.50 -2.60 11.24
N LYS A 89 -12.08 -1.91 10.24
CA LYS A 89 -12.94 -0.73 10.42
C LYS A 89 -12.25 0.42 11.17
N VAL A 90 -10.93 0.48 11.18
CA VAL A 90 -10.17 1.64 11.67
C VAL A 90 -9.84 2.53 10.47
N ALA A 91 -10.29 3.78 10.53
CA ALA A 91 -9.91 4.79 9.54
C ALA A 91 -8.41 5.09 9.68
N HIS A 92 -7.70 5.08 8.56
CA HIS A 92 -6.27 5.32 8.54
C HIS A 92 -5.79 5.96 7.24
N SER A 93 -4.63 6.58 7.31
CA SER A 93 -3.88 7.08 6.17
C SER A 93 -2.45 6.56 6.18
N VAL A 94 -1.85 6.49 5.00
CA VAL A 94 -0.46 6.06 4.79
C VAL A 94 0.20 7.07 3.87
N THR A 95 1.16 7.82 4.41
CA THR A 95 1.90 8.84 3.66
C THR A 95 3.41 8.64 3.84
N GLY A 96 4.23 9.43 3.14
CA GLY A 96 5.68 9.43 3.32
C GLY A 96 6.27 10.83 3.16
N GLU A 97 7.37 11.11 3.85
CA GLU A 97 8.15 12.35 3.67
C GLU A 97 8.92 12.35 2.33
N GLY A 98 9.11 11.18 1.74
CA GLY A 98 9.68 10.98 0.41
C GLY A 98 9.03 9.78 -0.27
N GLY A 99 9.57 9.36 -1.41
CA GLY A 99 9.06 8.18 -2.11
C GLY A 99 9.25 6.90 -1.29
N PHE A 100 8.21 6.06 -1.26
CA PHE A 100 8.22 4.78 -0.53
C PHE A 100 7.45 3.70 -1.29
N LYS A 101 7.71 2.44 -0.94
CA LYS A 101 7.02 1.28 -1.50
C LYS A 101 6.61 0.35 -0.39
N MET A 102 5.48 -0.31 -0.54
CA MET A 102 4.98 -1.24 0.46
C MET A 102 4.17 -2.39 -0.10
N LEU A 103 4.06 -3.44 0.69
CA LEU A 103 3.13 -4.54 0.52
C LEU A 103 1.92 -4.29 1.43
N GLN A 104 0.73 -4.34 0.86
CA GLN A 104 -0.54 -4.41 1.59
C GLN A 104 -1.10 -5.83 1.50
N ILE A 105 -1.55 -6.37 2.63
CA ILE A 105 -2.37 -7.58 2.70
C ILE A 105 -3.63 -7.21 3.47
N ALA A 106 -4.78 -7.24 2.81
CA ALA A 106 -6.08 -7.14 3.47
C ALA A 106 -6.78 -8.50 3.43
N LEU A 107 -7.41 -8.87 4.54
CA LEU A 107 -8.28 -10.05 4.58
C LEU A 107 -9.67 -9.66 4.06
N GLY A 108 -10.31 -10.52 3.28
CA GLY A 108 -11.53 -10.20 2.56
C GLY A 108 -11.30 -9.21 1.41
N ASP A 109 -12.39 -8.52 1.03
CA ASP A 109 -12.41 -7.62 -0.12
C ASP A 109 -11.30 -6.56 -0.07
N ALA A 110 -10.90 -6.12 -1.27
CA ALA A 110 -9.91 -5.09 -1.44
C ALA A 110 -10.25 -3.87 -0.57
N CYS A 111 -9.25 -3.43 0.19
CA CYS A 111 -9.38 -2.18 0.91
C CYS A 111 -9.20 -1.03 -0.08
N GLU A 112 -10.33 -0.53 -0.56
CA GLU A 112 -10.41 0.60 -1.47
C GLU A 112 -10.20 1.90 -0.66
N PRO A 113 -9.21 2.73 -1.01
CA PRO A 113 -9.06 4.03 -0.38
C PRO A 113 -10.17 4.98 -0.87
N ASP A 114 -10.80 5.74 0.04
CA ASP A 114 -11.74 6.82 -0.33
C ASP A 114 -11.02 7.99 -1.06
N GLY A 115 -9.69 8.07 -0.96
CA GLY A 115 -8.89 9.02 -1.72
C GLY A 115 -7.42 8.63 -1.81
N VAL A 116 -6.79 9.06 -2.91
CA VAL A 116 -5.34 8.99 -3.11
C VAL A 116 -4.78 10.41 -3.07
N LEU A 117 -3.74 10.61 -2.27
CA LEU A 117 -2.94 11.83 -2.32
C LEU A 117 -2.01 11.73 -3.54
N ASP A 118 -2.06 12.72 -4.41
CA ASP A 118 -1.07 12.92 -5.47
C ASP A 118 0.03 13.89 -5.02
N ALA A 119 1.16 13.94 -5.74
CA ALA A 119 2.28 14.83 -5.46
C ALA A 119 1.93 16.34 -5.40
N HIS A 120 0.74 16.73 -5.86
CA HIS A 120 0.22 18.08 -5.81
C HIS A 120 -0.70 18.37 -4.59
N GLY A 121 -0.91 17.40 -3.70
CA GLY A 121 -1.69 17.55 -2.47
C GLY A 121 -3.20 17.69 -2.66
N LEU A 122 -3.70 17.48 -3.88
CA LEU A 122 -5.13 17.38 -4.19
C LEU A 122 -5.53 15.91 -4.11
N GLY A 123 -6.56 15.61 -3.31
CA GLY A 123 -7.16 14.27 -3.30
C GLY A 123 -7.86 14.03 -4.63
N VAL A 124 -7.44 13.02 -5.37
CA VAL A 124 -8.21 12.50 -6.51
C VAL A 124 -9.28 11.57 -5.94
N LEU A 125 -10.55 11.92 -6.17
CA LEU A 125 -11.67 11.02 -5.96
C LEU A 125 -11.54 9.87 -6.96
N GLY A 126 -11.53 8.64 -6.44
CA GLY A 126 -11.49 7.41 -7.23
C GLY A 126 -12.72 7.22 -8.11
#